data_AF-A0A7C1SEN1-F1
#
_entry.id   AF-A0A7C1SEN1-F1
#
_cell.length_a   1.000
_cell.length_b   1.000
_cell.length_c   1.000
_cell.angle_alpha   90.00
_cell.angle_beta   90.00
_cell.angle_gamma   90.00
#
_symmetry.space_group_name_H-M   'P 1'
#
loop_
_entity.id
_entity.type
_entity.pdbx_description
1 polymer ?
#
loop_
_entity_poly.entity_id
_entity_poly.type
_entity_poly.pdbx_seq_one_letter_code
_entity_poly.pdbx_strand_id
1 'polypeptide(L)' 'MKKSKEKILNTLTSLRDNLNKIYRVKTIGLFGSYVNNKQKVTSDIDFLVEFEEDA' A
#
# COMPACT_ATOMS: atom_id res chain seq x y z
N MET A 1 -3.43 -9.97 -15.46
CA MET A 1 -1.99 -9.58 -15.41
C MET A 1 -1.59 -9.40 -13.96
N LYS A 2 -0.52 -10.06 -13.52
CA LYS A 2 0.04 -9.95 -12.15
C LYS A 2 0.52 -8.51 -11.92
N LYS A 3 0.14 -7.86 -10.81
CA LYS A 3 0.66 -6.53 -10.46
C LYS A 3 2.10 -6.68 -9.94
N SER A 4 2.96 -5.71 -10.23
CA SER A 4 4.33 -5.69 -9.69
C SER A 4 4.39 -4.90 -8.38
N LYS A 5 5.34 -5.26 -7.52
CA LYS A 5 5.65 -4.54 -6.27
C LYS A 5 5.90 -3.06 -6.54
N GLU A 6 6.71 -2.75 -7.55
CA GLU A 6 7.03 -1.36 -7.94
C GLU A 6 5.79 -0.58 -8.36
N LYS A 7 4.89 -1.18 -9.16
CA LYS A 7 3.66 -0.50 -9.57
C LYS A 7 2.78 -0.15 -8.38
N ILE A 8 2.69 -1.04 -7.39
CA ILE A 8 1.91 -0.80 -6.17
C ILE A 8 2.54 0.35 -5.37
N LEU A 9 3.85 0.27 -5.11
CA LEU A 9 4.56 1.31 -4.34
C LEU A 9 4.49 2.68 -5.04
N ASN A 10 4.67 2.74 -6.35
CA ASN A 10 4.56 4.00 -7.10
C ASN A 10 3.13 4.58 -7.03
N THR A 11 2.11 3.72 -7.05
CA THR A 11 0.71 4.16 -6.89
C THR A 11 0.47 4.73 -5.49
N LEU A 12 0.93 4.04 -4.44
CA LEU A 12 0.84 4.53 -3.06
C LEU A 12 1.56 5.88 -2.89
N THR A 13 2.76 6.02 -3.46
CA THR A 13 3.52 7.28 -3.42
C THR A 13 2.74 8.41 -4.10
N SER A 14 2.15 8.17 -5.29
CA SER A 14 1.35 9.19 -5.99
C SER A 14 0.07 9.59 -5.25
N LEU A 15 -0.46 8.71 -4.40
CA LEU A 15 -1.68 8.95 -3.63
C LEU A 15 -1.41 9.46 -2.22
N ARG A 16 -0.14 9.54 -1.78
CA ARG A 16 0.25 9.83 -0.39
C ARG A 16 -0.47 11.04 0.18
N ASP A 17 -0.47 12.16 -0.55
CA ASP A 17 -1.11 13.39 -0.10
C ASP A 17 -2.63 13.26 0.03
N ASN A 18 -3.28 12.53 -0.89
CA ASN A 18 -4.72 12.28 -0.83
C ASN A 18 -5.08 11.34 0.32
N LEU A 19 -4.25 10.31 0.55
CA LEU A 19 -4.42 9.37 1.66
C LEU A 19 -4.29 10.08 3.01
N ASN A 20 -3.33 11.00 3.13
CA ASN A 20 -3.20 11.81 4.34
C ASN A 20 -4.37 12.80 4.49
N LYS A 21 -4.72 13.57 3.45
CA LYS A 21 -5.75 14.62 3.55
C LYS A 21 -7.16 14.11 3.79
N ILE A 22 -7.54 12.99 3.15
CA ILE A 22 -8.91 12.48 3.18
C ILE A 22 -9.10 11.45 4.28
N TYR A 23 -8.08 10.60 4.50
CA TYR A 23 -8.18 9.44 5.38
C TYR A 23 -7.23 9.51 6.57
N ARG A 24 -6.49 10.61 6.75
CA ARG A 24 -5.54 10.82 7.85
C ARG A 24 -4.52 9.69 7.98
N VAL A 25 -4.13 9.11 6.84
CA VAL A 25 -3.06 8.12 6.78
C VAL A 25 -1.73 8.83 7.04
N LYS A 26 -1.04 8.42 8.11
CA LYS A 26 0.29 8.88 8.48
C LYS A 26 1.36 8.10 7.73
N THR A 27 1.25 6.77 7.75
CA THR A 27 2.16 5.84 7.06
C THR A 27 1.36 4.71 6.40
N ILE A 28 1.73 4.33 5.19
CA ILE A 28 1.21 3.11 4.54
C ILE A 28 2.36 2.28 3.98
N GLY A 29 2.41 1.01 4.38
CA GLY A 29 3.42 0.05 3.96
C GLY A 29 2.81 -1.13 3.22
N LEU A 30 3.49 -1.60 2.17
CA LEU A 30 3.16 -2.86 1.51
C LEU A 30 3.64 -4.04 2.35
N PHE A 31 2.78 -5.02 2.57
CA PHE A 31 3.09 -6.21 3.35
C PHE A 31 2.78 -7.51 2.57
N GLY A 32 3.01 -8.64 3.24
CA GLY A 32 2.62 -9.95 2.74
C GLY A 32 3.35 -10.42 1.48
N SER A 33 2.63 -11.17 0.65
CA SER A 33 3.22 -11.96 -0.44
C SER A 33 3.93 -11.14 -1.52
N TYR A 34 3.53 -9.89 -1.70
CA TYR A 34 4.09 -8.96 -2.69
C TYR A 34 5.47 -8.39 -2.29
N VAL A 35 5.83 -8.36 -1.01
CA VAL A 35 7.13 -7.83 -0.56
C VAL A 35 8.30 -8.68 -1.05
N ASN A 36 8.09 -10.01 -1.04
CA ASN A 36 9.09 -11.04 -1.35
C ASN A 36 8.88 -11.70 -2.73
N ASN A 37 8.09 -11.09 -3.62
CA ASN A 37 7.76 -11.63 -4.95
C ASN A 37 7.11 -13.02 -4.95
N LYS A 38 6.48 -13.44 -3.84
CA LYS A 38 5.82 -14.76 -3.67
C LYS A 38 4.34 -14.77 -4.05
N GLN A 39 3.81 -13.65 -4.52
CA GLN A 39 2.40 -13.49 -4.86
C GLN A 39 1.99 -14.27 -6.12
N LYS A 40 0.79 -14.86 -6.11
CA LYS A 40 0.14 -15.53 -7.23
C LYS A 40 -0.78 -14.56 -7.97
N VAL A 41 -1.31 -14.96 -9.12
CA VAL A 41 -2.31 -14.16 -9.86
C VAL A 41 -3.59 -13.95 -9.05
N THR A 42 -3.90 -14.89 -8.15
CA THR A 42 -5.04 -14.86 -7.23
C THR A 42 -4.70 -14.25 -5.86
N SER A 43 -3.47 -13.78 -5.64
CA SER A 43 -3.08 -13.20 -4.36
C SER A 43 -3.67 -11.80 -4.19
N ASP A 44 -4.13 -11.55 -2.98
CA ASP A 44 -4.44 -10.24 -2.41
C ASP A 44 -3.18 -9.38 -2.21
N ILE A 45 -3.42 -8.09 -1.94
CA ILE A 45 -2.37 -7.12 -1.62
C ILE A 45 -2.62 -6.65 -0.19
N ASP A 46 -1.67 -6.95 0.68
CA ASP A 46 -1.73 -6.58 2.09
C ASP A 46 -1.09 -5.22 2.33
N PHE A 47 -1.75 -4.38 3.13
CA PHE A 47 -1.20 -3.11 3.59
C PHE A 47 -1.21 -3.04 5.10
N LEU A 48 -0.16 -2.47 5.67
CA LEU A 48 -0.14 -2.00 7.05
C LEU A 48 -0.27 -0.47 7.02
N VAL A 49 -1.24 0.05 7.75
CA VAL A 49 -1.57 1.48 7.74
C VAL A 49 -1.49 2.01 9.17
N GLU A 50 -0.74 3.10 9.33
CA GLU A 50 -0.71 3.94 10.53
C GLU A 50 -1.49 5.21 10.20
N PHE A 51 -2.36 5.61 11.12
CA PHE A 51 -3.15 6.84 11.03
C PHE A 51 -2.60 7.88 11.99
N GLU A 52 -2.93 9.15 11.77
CA GLU A 52 -2.66 10.21 12.74
C GLU A 52 -3.38 9.92 14.07
N GLU A 53 -2.83 10.39 15.20
CA GLU A 53 -3.37 10.08 16.55
C GLU A 53 -4.81 10.59 16.76
N ASP A 54 -5.23 11.59 15.99
CA ASP A 54 -6.55 12.21 16.02
C ASP A 54 -7.47 11.74 14.89
N ALA A 55 -7.11 10.66 14.18
CA ALA A 55 -7.78 10.18 12.97
C ALA A 55 -9.27 9.86 13.13
#